data_AF-A0AAN0JYQ5-F1
#
_entry.id   AF-A0AAN0JYQ5-F1
#
_cell.length_a   1.000
_cell.length_b   1.000
_cell.length_c   1.000
_cell.angle_alpha   90.00
_cell.angle_beta   90.00
_cell.angle_gamma   90.00
#
_symmetry.space_group_name_H-M   'P 1'
#
loop_
_entity.id
_entity.type
_entity.pdbx_description
1 polymer ?
#
loop_
_entity_poly.entity_id
_entity_poly.type
_entity_poly.pdbx_seq_one_letter_code
_entity_poly.pdbx_strand_id
1 'polypeptide(L)'
;MPILSLAPAIDVLTTGSYPRLPTCIKNRIIPRPPLTPEERAMTFILIEGVIRYRLAREHLPSAIMKVKSIGNGRVILTVPYEFEVTLTLVGDDLSLPWRVLDLKILVGHALSGSPVLVTEQQRLYLLQLVQSRLCSVDGNLNDMFNTLHHFCLSLQLDCLHAEVERLSVAVCGVYMKVEDYVPGHLIRLVYWRHTGPAYLLNNTSCKYH
;
A
#
# COMPACT_ATOMS: atom_id res chain seq x y z
N MET A 1 -44.66 41.90 -14.46
CA MET A 1 -43.74 41.89 -15.61
C MET A 1 -42.38 42.35 -15.13
N PRO A 2 -41.29 41.60 -15.35
CA PRO A 2 -39.96 42.05 -14.92
C PRO A 2 -39.50 43.23 -15.78
N ILE A 3 -38.77 44.17 -15.17
CA ILE A 3 -38.19 45.33 -15.86
C ILE A 3 -37.13 44.86 -16.87
N LEU A 4 -37.31 45.18 -18.15
CA LEU A 4 -36.33 44.85 -19.19
C LEU A 4 -35.10 45.74 -19.02
N SER A 5 -34.00 45.19 -18.52
CA SER A 5 -32.77 45.96 -18.30
C SER A 5 -31.90 45.92 -19.56
N LEU A 6 -31.84 47.05 -20.28
CA LEU A 6 -31.15 47.17 -21.58
C LEU A 6 -29.63 47.03 -21.47
N ALA A 7 -29.01 47.58 -20.43
CA ALA A 7 -27.55 47.53 -20.25
C ALA A 7 -27.00 46.09 -20.10
N PRO A 8 -27.59 45.21 -19.26
CA PRO A 8 -27.27 43.78 -19.25
C PRO A 8 -27.41 43.08 -20.60
N ALA A 9 -28.43 43.42 -21.38
CA ALA A 9 -28.67 42.81 -22.69
C ALA A 9 -27.59 43.21 -23.70
N ILE A 10 -27.16 44.48 -23.68
CA ILE A 10 -26.06 44.97 -24.52
C ILE A 10 -24.74 44.27 -24.17
N ASP A 11 -24.42 44.12 -22.89
CA ASP A 11 -23.18 43.44 -22.46
C ASP A 11 -23.12 42.00 -22.99
N VAL A 12 -24.24 41.27 -22.93
CA VAL A 12 -24.35 39.89 -23.43
C VAL A 12 -24.31 39.83 -24.96
N LEU A 13 -24.95 40.78 -25.66
CA LEU A 13 -24.96 40.85 -27.12
C LEU A 13 -23.59 41.20 -27.72
N THR A 14 -22.84 42.09 -27.06
CA THR A 14 -21.55 42.59 -27.57
C THR A 14 -20.39 41.69 -27.17
N THR A 15 -20.40 41.19 -25.92
CA THR A 15 -19.29 40.42 -25.35
C THR A 15 -19.55 38.91 -25.39
N GLY A 16 -20.77 38.49 -25.71
CA GLY A 16 -21.20 37.09 -25.64
C GLY A 16 -21.26 36.53 -24.20
N SER A 17 -21.01 37.36 -23.18
CA SER A 17 -20.89 36.94 -21.78
C SER A 17 -21.41 38.02 -20.85
N TYR A 18 -21.99 37.61 -19.72
CA TYR A 18 -22.49 38.52 -18.69
C TYR A 18 -21.39 38.80 -17.65
N PRO A 19 -20.72 39.97 -17.67
CA PRO A 19 -19.58 40.26 -16.80
C PRO A 19 -19.96 40.43 -15.32
N ARG A 20 -21.24 40.73 -15.05
CA ARG A 20 -21.80 40.88 -13.69
C ARG A 20 -22.27 39.56 -13.06
N LEU A 21 -22.00 38.42 -13.70
CA LEU A 21 -22.28 37.12 -13.11
C LEU A 21 -21.30 36.88 -11.95
N PRO A 22 -21.79 36.58 -10.73
CA PRO A 22 -20.91 36.17 -9.63
C PRO A 22 -19.99 35.04 -10.08
N THR A 23 -18.69 35.20 -9.85
CA THR A 23 -17.66 34.26 -10.31
C THR A 23 -17.87 32.84 -9.77
N CYS A 24 -18.51 32.71 -8.60
CA CYS A 24 -18.96 31.45 -8.02
C CYS A 24 -20.00 30.69 -8.87
N ILE A 25 -20.89 31.39 -9.60
CA ILE A 25 -21.85 30.79 -10.54
C ILE A 25 -21.14 30.46 -11.86
N LYS A 26 -20.30 31.37 -12.36
CA LYS A 26 -19.50 31.18 -13.58
C LYS A 26 -18.61 29.94 -13.48
N ASN A 27 -17.89 29.78 -12.37
CA ASN A 27 -16.99 28.65 -12.13
C ASN A 27 -17.71 27.32 -11.85
N ARG A 28 -18.99 27.35 -11.45
CA ARG A 28 -19.79 26.14 -11.21
C ARG A 28 -20.46 25.62 -12.48
N ILE A 29 -20.80 26.51 -13.41
CA ILE A 29 -21.56 26.18 -14.62
C ILE A 29 -20.65 26.06 -15.85
N ILE A 30 -19.54 26.79 -15.91
CA ILE A 30 -18.59 26.75 -17.03
C ILE A 30 -17.35 25.98 -16.56
N PRO A 31 -17.07 24.78 -17.12
CA PRO A 31 -15.84 24.06 -16.83
C PRO A 31 -14.65 24.93 -17.24
N ARG A 32 -13.62 25.00 -16.38
CA ARG A 32 -12.37 25.70 -16.72
C ARG A 32 -11.83 25.13 -18.04
N PRO A 33 -11.22 25.99 -18.89
CA PRO A 33 -10.63 25.50 -20.14
C PRO A 33 -9.66 24.35 -19.84
N PRO A 34 -9.68 23.27 -20.64
CA PRO A 34 -8.83 22.12 -20.40
C PRO A 34 -7.36 22.56 -20.50
N LEU A 35 -6.52 22.08 -19.57
CA LEU A 35 -5.08 22.36 -19.62
C LEU A 35 -4.51 21.91 -20.98
N THR A 36 -3.66 22.74 -21.55
CA THR A 36 -2.89 22.40 -22.75
C THR A 36 -1.93 21.24 -22.45
N PRO A 37 -1.52 20.44 -23.45
CA PRO A 37 -0.61 19.32 -23.23
C PRO A 37 0.74 19.76 -22.63
N GLU A 38 1.23 20.95 -22.97
CA GLU A 38 2.46 21.54 -22.44
C GLU A 38 2.32 21.92 -20.96
N GLU A 39 1.23 22.61 -20.60
CA GLU A 39 0.94 22.94 -19.20
C GLU A 39 0.77 21.68 -18.35
N ARG A 40 0.19 20.60 -18.89
CA ARG A 40 0.09 19.31 -18.18
C ARG A 40 1.46 18.73 -17.90
N ALA A 41 2.36 18.70 -18.89
CA ALA A 41 3.71 18.17 -18.72
C ALA A 41 4.50 18.96 -17.66
N MET A 42 4.44 20.30 -17.71
CA MET A 42 5.07 21.15 -16.70
C MET A 42 4.46 20.93 -15.31
N THR A 43 3.13 20.80 -15.22
CA THR A 43 2.44 20.52 -13.96
C THR A 43 2.87 19.18 -13.36
N PHE A 44 3.04 18.13 -14.18
CA PHE A 44 3.54 16.85 -13.69
C PHE A 44 4.95 16.94 -13.14
N ILE A 45 5.87 17.64 -13.81
CA ILE A 45 7.24 17.84 -13.32
C ILE A 45 7.24 18.54 -11.96
N LEU A 46 6.39 19.57 -11.79
CA LEU A 46 6.23 20.26 -10.52
C LEU A 46 5.72 19.33 -9.42
N ILE A 47 4.65 18.57 -9.69
CA ILE A 47 4.08 17.61 -8.72
C ILE A 47 5.12 16.56 -8.33
N GLU A 48 5.87 16.02 -9.28
CA GLU A 48 6.92 15.05 -8.98
C GLU A 48 8.05 15.66 -8.14
N GLY A 49 8.40 16.93 -8.36
CA GLY A 49 9.34 17.68 -7.53
C GLY A 49 8.86 17.78 -6.09
N VAL A 50 7.59 18.14 -5.88
CA VAL A 50 6.96 18.20 -4.55
C VAL A 50 6.95 16.83 -3.88
N ILE A 51 6.60 15.78 -4.61
CA ILE A 51 6.64 14.38 -4.12
C ILE A 51 8.05 14.01 -3.65
N ARG A 52 9.08 14.28 -4.45
CA ARG A 52 10.48 13.99 -4.10
C ARG A 52 10.92 14.77 -2.87
N TYR A 53 10.57 16.06 -2.81
CA TYR A 53 10.89 16.92 -1.68
C TYR A 53 10.25 16.44 -0.38
N ARG A 54 8.96 16.06 -0.41
CA ARG A 54 8.28 15.50 0.76
C ARG A 54 8.87 14.16 1.20
N LEU A 55 9.09 13.24 0.27
CA LEU A 55 9.70 11.94 0.58
C LEU A 55 11.09 12.09 1.22
N ALA A 56 11.87 13.08 0.78
CA ALA A 56 13.19 13.36 1.36
C ALA A 56 13.13 13.92 2.80
N ARG A 57 12.03 14.59 3.16
CA ARG A 57 11.81 15.14 4.50
C ARG A 57 11.20 14.14 5.46
N GLU A 58 10.49 13.15 4.95
CA GLU A 58 9.91 12.11 5.78
C GLU A 58 10.93 11.02 6.15
N HIS A 59 10.90 10.62 7.41
CA HIS A 59 11.73 9.53 7.90
C HIS A 59 11.13 8.19 7.48
N LEU A 60 11.38 7.80 6.23
CA LEU A 60 11.07 6.46 5.75
C LEU A 60 12.16 5.48 6.24
N PRO A 61 11.81 4.25 6.65
CA PRO A 61 12.78 3.19 6.89
C PRO A 61 13.42 2.77 5.55
N SER A 62 14.41 3.56 5.11
CA SER A 62 15.10 3.47 3.83
C SER A 62 15.87 2.15 3.63
N ALA A 63 16.12 1.41 4.71
CA ALA A 63 16.72 0.09 4.65
C ALA A 63 15.83 -0.95 3.95
N ILE A 64 14.51 -0.79 4.03
CA ILE A 64 13.53 -1.82 3.61
C ILE A 64 12.65 -1.30 2.46
N MET A 65 12.30 -0.01 2.50
CA MET A 65 11.38 0.60 1.55
C MET A 65 12.13 1.25 0.38
N LYS A 66 11.89 0.75 -0.84
CA LYS A 66 12.49 1.29 -2.07
C LYS A 66 11.48 2.08 -2.88
N VAL A 67 11.91 3.22 -3.41
CA VAL A 67 11.13 3.97 -4.40
C VAL A 67 11.28 3.28 -5.76
N LYS A 68 10.22 2.66 -6.25
CA LYS A 68 10.22 1.95 -7.54
C LYS A 68 10.12 2.92 -8.71
N SER A 69 9.21 3.89 -8.61
CA SER A 69 9.08 4.94 -9.62
C SER A 69 8.35 6.16 -9.06
N ILE A 70 8.74 7.34 -9.56
CA ILE A 70 8.02 8.59 -9.37
C ILE A 70 7.69 9.08 -10.77
N GLY A 71 6.40 9.21 -11.07
CA GLY A 71 5.95 9.56 -12.42
C GLY A 71 4.45 9.82 -12.47
N ASN A 72 3.99 10.70 -13.36
CA ASN A 72 2.57 10.98 -13.58
C ASN A 72 1.83 11.44 -12.30
N GLY A 73 2.51 12.19 -11.42
CA GLY A 73 1.92 12.69 -10.17
C GLY A 73 1.63 11.63 -9.09
N ARG A 74 2.26 10.46 -9.20
CA ARG A 74 2.20 9.38 -8.20
C ARG A 74 3.59 8.85 -7.89
N VAL A 75 3.71 8.26 -6.71
CA VAL A 75 4.89 7.50 -6.28
C VAL A 75 4.49 6.07 -6.02
N ILE A 76 5.31 5.14 -6.51
CA ILE A 76 5.18 3.71 -6.22
C ILE A 76 6.32 3.34 -5.29
N LEU A 77 5.96 2.85 -4.11
CA LEU A 77 6.88 2.39 -3.10
C LEU A 77 6.75 0.88 -2.99
N THR A 78 7.89 0.19 -2.94
CA THR A 78 7.95 -1.27 -2.94
C THR A 78 8.83 -1.75 -1.81
N VAL A 79 8.31 -2.69 -1.04
CA VAL A 79 9.04 -3.50 -0.07
C VAL A 79 9.16 -4.91 -0.65
N PRO A 80 10.38 -5.41 -0.89
CA PRO A 80 10.56 -6.73 -1.50
C PRO A 80 9.89 -7.81 -0.64
N TYR A 81 9.18 -8.74 -1.27
CA TYR A 81 8.48 -9.88 -0.64
C TYR A 81 7.33 -9.53 0.32
N GLU A 82 6.97 -8.25 0.45
CA GLU A 82 5.86 -7.83 1.32
C GLU A 82 4.75 -7.13 0.54
N PHE A 83 4.98 -5.91 0.06
CA PHE A 83 3.93 -5.12 -0.60
C PHE A 83 4.47 -4.03 -1.54
N GLU A 84 3.61 -3.58 -2.43
CA GLU A 84 3.77 -2.42 -3.30
C GLU A 84 2.58 -1.47 -3.09
N VAL A 85 2.86 -0.21 -2.77
CA VAL A 85 1.84 0.82 -2.52
C VAL A 85 2.02 1.98 -3.47
N THR A 86 0.92 2.44 -4.07
CA THR A 86 0.89 3.61 -4.93
C THR A 86 0.26 4.77 -4.17
N LEU A 87 1.00 5.88 -4.04
CA LEU A 87 0.56 7.08 -3.33
C LEU A 87 0.50 8.29 -4.26
N THR A 88 -0.33 9.27 -3.90
CA THR A 88 -0.42 10.57 -4.56
C THR A 88 -0.60 11.68 -3.53
N LEU A 89 -0.24 12.91 -3.92
CA LEU A 89 -0.44 14.12 -3.13
C LEU A 89 -1.61 14.92 -3.72
N VAL A 90 -2.47 15.45 -2.84
CA VAL A 90 -3.68 16.20 -3.25
C VAL A 90 -3.43 17.71 -3.30
N GLY A 91 -2.17 18.14 -3.16
CA GLY A 91 -1.77 19.54 -3.21
C GLY A 91 -0.32 19.73 -2.81
N ASP A 92 0.11 20.99 -2.80
CA ASP A 92 1.47 21.39 -2.45
C ASP A 92 1.65 21.58 -0.93
N ASP A 93 0.57 21.91 -0.21
CA ASP A 93 0.60 22.23 1.22
C ASP A 93 1.07 21.05 2.08
N LEU A 94 2.23 21.19 2.74
CA LEU A 94 2.87 20.17 3.59
C LEU A 94 1.95 19.55 4.66
N SER A 95 0.86 20.21 5.04
CA SER A 95 -0.15 19.70 5.97
C SER A 95 -1.12 18.69 5.38
N LEU A 96 -1.20 18.58 4.05
CA LEU A 96 -2.11 17.64 3.39
C LEU A 96 -1.57 16.20 3.52
N PRO A 97 -2.42 15.22 3.87
CA PRO A 97 -2.01 13.84 4.00
C PRO A 97 -1.78 13.18 2.63
N TRP A 98 -0.99 12.11 2.63
CA TRP A 98 -0.85 11.25 1.47
C TRP A 98 -2.16 10.52 1.17
N ARG A 99 -2.45 10.31 -0.12
CA ARG A 99 -3.56 9.47 -0.56
C ARG A 99 -3.07 8.19 -1.21
N VAL A 100 -3.65 7.08 -0.78
CA VAL A 100 -3.39 5.76 -1.35
C VAL A 100 -4.27 5.55 -2.57
N LEU A 101 -3.65 5.20 -3.69
CA LEU A 101 -4.33 4.89 -4.95
C LEU A 101 -4.53 3.38 -5.12
N ASP A 102 -3.50 2.61 -4.81
CA ASP A 102 -3.51 1.16 -4.98
C ASP A 102 -2.54 0.49 -4.01
N LEU A 103 -2.85 -0.75 -3.64
CA LEU A 103 -2.07 -1.59 -2.75
C LEU A 103 -2.03 -3.01 -3.31
N LYS A 104 -0.83 -3.52 -3.53
CA LYS A 104 -0.59 -4.89 -4.00
C LYS A 104 0.24 -5.62 -2.96
N ILE A 105 -0.28 -6.74 -2.47
CA ILE A 105 0.45 -7.59 -1.52
C ILE A 105 1.30 -8.57 -2.34
N LEU A 106 2.61 -8.54 -2.08
CA LEU A 106 3.63 -9.37 -2.72
C LEU A 106 4.04 -10.57 -1.85
N VAL A 107 3.43 -10.71 -0.67
CA VAL A 107 3.60 -11.89 0.19
C VAL A 107 3.16 -13.12 -0.59
N GLY A 108 4.07 -14.08 -0.73
CA GLY A 108 3.79 -15.40 -1.29
C GLY A 108 4.00 -15.51 -2.80
N HIS A 109 5.26 -15.61 -3.25
CA HIS A 109 5.56 -16.32 -4.50
C HIS A 109 7.01 -16.80 -4.59
N ALA A 110 7.22 -18.12 -4.41
CA ALA A 110 8.32 -18.85 -5.04
C ALA A 110 8.10 -20.38 -5.01
N LEU A 111 7.57 -20.94 -3.92
CA LEU A 111 7.59 -22.40 -3.71
C LEU A 111 6.23 -23.11 -3.86
N SER A 112 5.11 -22.43 -3.62
CA SER A 112 3.83 -23.14 -3.34
C SER A 112 2.73 -23.03 -4.41
N GLY A 113 2.91 -22.28 -5.51
CA GLY A 113 1.90 -22.18 -6.59
C GLY A 113 0.48 -21.81 -6.13
N SER A 114 0.32 -21.23 -4.93
CA SER A 114 -0.98 -21.02 -4.30
C SER A 114 -1.67 -19.78 -4.89
N PRO A 115 -3.01 -19.79 -5.01
CA PRO A 115 -3.76 -18.65 -5.52
C PRO A 115 -3.60 -17.45 -4.58
N VAL A 116 -3.86 -16.26 -5.14
CA VAL A 116 -3.81 -14.95 -4.49
C VAL A 116 -4.26 -15.03 -3.01
N LEU A 117 -3.31 -14.81 -2.10
CA LEU A 117 -3.52 -14.97 -0.64
C LEU A 117 -4.49 -13.94 -0.06
N VAL A 118 -4.69 -12.82 -0.75
CA VAL A 118 -5.51 -11.71 -0.28
C VAL A 118 -6.68 -11.48 -1.23
N THR A 119 -7.89 -11.65 -0.71
CA THR A 119 -9.13 -11.40 -1.47
C THR A 119 -9.27 -9.90 -1.76
N GLU A 120 -9.89 -9.53 -2.89
CA GLU A 120 -10.16 -8.12 -3.23
C GLU A 120 -10.85 -7.34 -2.11
N GLN A 121 -11.77 -7.97 -1.38
CA GLN A 121 -12.45 -7.35 -0.24
C GLN A 121 -11.49 -7.01 0.92
N GLN A 122 -10.53 -7.90 1.22
CA GLN A 122 -9.50 -7.66 2.23
C GLN A 122 -8.56 -6.52 1.79
N ARG A 123 -8.21 -6.49 0.50
CA ARG A 123 -7.41 -5.42 -0.10
C ARG A 123 -8.10 -4.06 0.02
N LEU A 124 -9.40 -3.98 -0.29
CA LEU A 124 -10.19 -2.75 -0.14
C LEU A 124 -10.29 -2.30 1.33
N TYR A 125 -10.49 -3.24 2.25
CA TYR A 125 -10.49 -2.95 3.68
C TYR A 125 -9.14 -2.38 4.15
N LEU A 126 -8.03 -2.99 3.73
CA LEU A 126 -6.68 -2.50 4.04
C LEU A 126 -6.44 -1.09 3.47
N LEU A 127 -6.86 -0.84 2.24
CA LEU A 127 -6.77 0.49 1.62
C LEU A 127 -7.52 1.54 2.46
N GLN A 128 -8.74 1.23 2.88
CA GLN A 128 -9.54 2.13 3.71
C GLN A 128 -8.91 2.34 5.09
N LEU A 129 -8.40 1.27 5.71
CA LEU A 129 -7.73 1.32 7.00
C LEU A 129 -6.47 2.19 6.93
N VAL A 130 -5.59 1.95 5.96
CA VAL A 130 -4.38 2.76 5.75
C VAL A 130 -4.73 4.22 5.45
N GLN A 131 -5.71 4.47 4.59
CA GLN A 131 -6.14 5.83 4.27
C GLN A 131 -6.69 6.56 5.51
N SER A 132 -7.45 5.87 6.37
CA SER A 132 -7.95 6.45 7.62
C SER A 132 -6.83 6.83 8.58
N ARG A 133 -5.75 6.03 8.63
CA ARG A 133 -4.57 6.29 9.47
C ARG A 133 -3.74 7.45 8.92
N LEU A 134 -3.58 7.54 7.60
CA LEU A 134 -2.88 8.64 6.93
C LEU A 134 -3.64 9.97 7.05
N CYS A 135 -4.97 9.96 7.06
CA CYS A 135 -5.78 11.16 7.27
C CYS A 135 -5.86 11.61 8.74
N SER A 136 -5.29 10.84 9.68
CA SER A 136 -5.25 11.21 11.10
C SER A 136 -4.34 12.42 11.32
N VAL A 137 -4.55 13.14 12.43
CA VAL A 137 -3.80 14.37 12.78
C VAL A 137 -2.30 14.12 12.91
N ASP A 138 -1.91 12.91 13.33
CA ASP A 138 -0.51 12.46 13.48
C ASP A 138 -0.07 11.50 12.34
N GLY A 139 -0.84 11.42 11.25
CA GLY A 139 -0.66 10.42 10.20
C GLY A 139 0.68 10.55 9.47
N ASN A 140 1.64 9.70 9.83
CA ASN A 140 2.95 9.61 9.16
C ASN A 140 2.98 8.45 8.16
N LEU A 141 3.79 8.53 7.10
CA LEU A 141 4.04 7.37 6.21
C LEU A 141 4.62 6.17 6.98
N ASN A 142 5.29 6.41 8.11
CA ASN A 142 5.79 5.35 8.97
C ASN A 142 4.65 4.51 9.60
N ASP A 143 3.52 5.10 9.95
CA ASP A 143 2.39 4.36 10.53
C ASP A 143 1.71 3.50 9.47
N MET A 144 1.58 4.01 8.25
CA MET A 144 1.19 3.20 7.10
C MET A 144 2.14 2.02 6.93
N PHE A 145 3.46 2.29 6.91
CA PHE A 145 4.47 1.26 6.74
C PHE A 145 4.35 0.19 7.82
N ASN A 146 4.34 0.57 9.10
CA ASN A 146 4.25 -0.37 10.21
C ASN A 146 2.97 -1.21 10.13
N THR A 147 1.83 -0.58 9.81
CA THR A 147 0.55 -1.29 9.68
C THR A 147 0.58 -2.33 8.57
N LEU A 148 1.08 -1.95 7.39
CA LEU A 148 1.22 -2.86 6.24
C LEU A 148 2.26 -3.95 6.50
N HIS A 149 3.37 -3.59 7.12
CA HIS A 149 4.45 -4.51 7.49
C HIS A 149 3.96 -5.57 8.47
N HIS A 150 3.29 -5.19 9.56
CA HIS A 150 2.71 -6.14 10.52
C HIS A 150 1.68 -7.06 9.87
N PHE A 151 0.83 -6.52 8.98
CA PHE A 151 -0.10 -7.34 8.22
C PHE A 151 0.64 -8.35 7.33
N CYS A 152 1.67 -7.92 6.60
CA CYS A 152 2.45 -8.82 5.75
C CYS A 152 3.19 -9.89 6.56
N LEU A 153 3.76 -9.55 7.73
CA LEU A 153 4.36 -10.51 8.65
C LEU A 153 3.34 -11.53 9.15
N SER A 154 2.12 -11.09 9.51
CA SER A 154 1.06 -12.02 9.92
C SER A 154 0.69 -13.00 8.80
N LEU A 155 0.58 -12.53 7.56
CA LEU A 155 0.33 -13.39 6.40
C LEU A 155 1.49 -14.35 6.12
N GLN A 156 2.73 -13.90 6.28
CA GLN A 156 3.91 -14.78 6.13
C GLN A 156 3.89 -15.91 7.16
N LEU A 157 3.49 -15.62 8.40
CA LEU A 157 3.29 -16.64 9.43
C LEU A 157 2.16 -17.60 9.05
N ASP A 158 1.00 -17.10 8.60
CA ASP A 158 -0.10 -17.96 8.13
C ASP A 158 0.34 -18.89 6.98
N CYS A 159 1.11 -18.37 6.02
CA CYS A 159 1.66 -19.17 4.92
C CYS A 159 2.62 -20.25 5.44
N LEU A 160 3.51 -19.89 6.38
CA LEU A 160 4.46 -20.83 6.97
C LEU A 160 3.74 -21.92 7.75
N HIS A 161 2.70 -21.57 8.50
CA HIS A 161 1.86 -22.55 9.19
C HIS A 161 1.24 -23.55 8.21
N ALA A 162 0.59 -23.05 7.14
CA ALA A 162 -0.03 -23.91 6.13
C ALA A 162 0.99 -24.78 5.38
N GLU A 163 2.19 -24.28 5.12
CA GLU A 163 3.27 -25.06 4.50
C GLU A 163 3.79 -26.14 5.43
N VAL A 164 4.01 -25.83 6.71
CA VAL A 164 4.41 -26.81 7.71
C VAL A 164 3.33 -27.88 7.91
N GLU A 165 2.06 -27.50 7.97
CA GLU A 165 0.97 -28.45 8.10
C GLU A 165 0.94 -29.43 6.91
N ARG A 166 1.08 -28.93 5.68
CA ARG A 166 1.21 -29.76 4.48
C ARG A 166 2.43 -30.69 4.53
N LEU A 167 3.59 -30.19 4.97
CA LEU A 167 4.81 -30.99 5.11
C LEU A 167 4.69 -32.08 6.18
N SER A 168 3.98 -31.78 7.28
CA SER A 168 3.72 -32.73 8.36
C SER A 168 2.88 -33.91 7.87
N VAL A 169 1.89 -33.64 7.01
CA VAL A 169 1.03 -34.68 6.42
C VAL A 169 1.78 -35.47 5.33
N ALA A 170 2.58 -34.80 4.49
CA ALA A 170 3.16 -35.42 3.30
C ALA A 170 4.44 -36.23 3.55
N VAL A 171 5.34 -35.79 4.44
CA VAL A 171 6.72 -36.33 4.51
C VAL A 171 7.21 -36.55 5.95
N CYS A 172 6.81 -35.71 6.91
CA CYS A 172 7.55 -35.56 8.17
C CYS A 172 6.71 -35.77 9.45
N GLY A 173 5.56 -36.44 9.38
CA GLY A 173 4.62 -36.54 10.50
C GLY A 173 5.17 -37.16 11.80
N VAL A 174 6.25 -37.95 11.72
CA VAL A 174 6.93 -38.54 12.89
C VAL A 174 7.98 -37.61 13.49
N TYR A 175 8.62 -36.79 12.67
CA TYR A 175 9.76 -35.98 13.07
C TYR A 175 9.42 -34.51 13.27
N MET A 176 8.27 -34.02 12.80
CA MET A 176 7.91 -32.60 12.90
C MET A 176 6.43 -32.42 13.16
N LYS A 177 6.09 -31.70 14.24
CA LYS A 177 4.72 -31.38 14.63
C LYS A 177 4.58 -29.92 15.03
N VAL A 178 3.49 -29.27 14.61
CA VAL A 178 3.07 -27.95 15.12
C VAL A 178 2.47 -28.15 16.52
N GLU A 179 3.06 -27.51 17.52
CA GLU A 179 2.61 -27.61 18.91
C GLU A 179 1.60 -26.53 19.27
N ASP A 180 1.81 -25.31 18.78
CA ASP A 180 0.93 -24.17 19.04
C ASP A 180 0.95 -23.19 17.87
N TYR A 181 -0.22 -22.63 17.54
CA TYR A 181 -0.37 -21.60 16.52
C TYR A 181 -1.32 -20.50 16.99
N VAL A 182 -0.78 -19.28 17.12
CA VAL A 182 -1.58 -18.07 17.32
C VAL A 182 -1.48 -17.24 16.03
N PRO A 183 -2.60 -17.06 15.29
CA PRO A 183 -2.61 -16.33 14.02
C PRO A 183 -1.91 -14.98 14.11
N GLY A 184 -0.92 -14.79 13.24
CA GLY A 184 -0.13 -13.56 13.14
C GLY A 184 0.77 -13.22 14.34
N HIS A 185 0.93 -14.11 15.32
CA HIS A 185 1.70 -13.83 16.54
C HIS A 185 2.78 -14.88 16.85
N LEU A 186 2.47 -16.18 16.77
CA LEU A 186 3.41 -17.22 17.19
C LEU A 186 3.16 -18.55 16.47
N ILE A 187 4.25 -19.20 16.06
CA ILE A 187 4.25 -20.59 15.60
C ILE A 187 5.27 -21.35 16.43
N ARG A 188 4.83 -22.40 17.13
CA ARG A 188 5.71 -23.30 17.86
C ARG A 188 5.83 -24.62 17.12
N LEU A 189 7.04 -24.90 16.65
CA LEU A 189 7.38 -26.11 15.90
C LEU A 189 8.26 -27.01 16.77
N VAL A 190 7.87 -28.27 16.89
CA VAL A 190 8.68 -29.30 17.53
C VAL A 190 9.21 -30.21 16.43
N TYR A 191 10.52 -30.33 16.34
CA TYR A 191 11.20 -31.19 15.37
C TYR A 191 12.09 -32.23 16.09
N TRP A 192 12.36 -33.35 15.42
CA TRP A 192 13.15 -34.50 15.87
C TRP A 192 12.78 -35.01 17.27
N ARG A 193 11.49 -35.27 17.51
CA ARG A 193 11.08 -36.04 18.71
C ARG A 193 11.62 -37.47 18.58
N HIS A 194 12.73 -37.76 19.26
CA HIS A 194 13.21 -39.12 19.46
C HIS A 194 12.15 -39.88 20.27
N THR A 195 11.22 -40.53 19.60
CA THR A 195 10.39 -41.61 20.18
C THR A 195 11.12 -42.94 19.99
N GLY A 196 12.41 -42.94 20.29
CA GLY A 196 13.17 -44.16 20.53
C GLY A 196 13.33 -44.30 22.04
N PRO A 197 13.05 -45.46 22.65
CA PRO A 197 13.47 -45.71 24.02
C PRO A 197 14.98 -45.43 24.14
N ALA A 198 15.40 -44.85 25.25
CA ALA A 198 16.74 -44.30 25.50
C ALA A 198 17.92 -45.31 25.47
N TYR A 199 17.76 -46.50 24.88
CA TYR A 199 18.79 -47.54 24.84
C TYR A 199 19.65 -47.58 23.56
N LEU A 200 19.43 -46.70 22.58
CA LEU A 200 20.30 -46.64 21.38
C LEU A 200 21.36 -45.53 21.41
N LEU A 201 21.62 -44.93 22.58
CA LEU A 201 22.77 -44.03 22.77
C LEU A 201 24.06 -44.77 23.16
N ASN A 202 24.06 -46.11 23.18
CA ASN A 202 25.26 -46.92 23.36
C ASN A 202 25.43 -47.86 22.16
N ASN A 203 26.59 -47.77 21.50
CA ASN A 203 27.00 -48.42 20.25
C ASN A 203 26.47 -47.69 19.01
N THR A 204 27.29 -46.88 18.33
CA THR A 204 28.49 -47.39 17.66
C THR A 204 29.67 -46.43 17.77
N SER A 205 30.76 -46.91 18.35
CA SER A 205 32.10 -46.49 17.94
C SER A 205 32.27 -46.82 16.46
N CYS A 206 32.03 -45.86 15.57
CA CYS A 206 32.59 -45.92 14.22
C CYS A 206 34.05 -45.47 14.32
N LYS A 207 34.93 -46.46 14.50
CA LYS A 207 36.36 -46.32 14.23
C LYS A 207 36.52 -45.90 12.76
N TYR A 208 37.08 -44.72 12.54
CA TYR A 208 37.58 -44.32 11.23
C TYR A 208 38.83 -45.14 10.90
N HIS A 209 38.75 -45.92 9.83
CA HIS A 209 39.91 -46.42 9.09
C HIS A 209 39.78 -45.92 7.65
#